data_AF-A0A918REH4-F1
#
_entry.id   AF-A0A918REH4-F1
#
_cell.length_a   1.000
_cell.length_b   1.000
_cell.length_c   1.000
_cell.angle_alpha   90.00
_cell.angle_beta   90.00
_cell.angle_gamma   90.00
#
_symmetry.space_group_name_H-M   'P 1'
#
loop_
_entity.id
_entity.type
_entity.pdbx_description
1 polymer ?
#
loop_
_entity_poly.entity_id
_entity_poly.type
_entity_poly.pdbx_seq_one_letter_code
_entity_poly.pdbx_strand_id
1 'polypeptide(L)'
;MKPVVALLAVAVLAAGQPAAARQARAADPAEIRAALGFYGTCIVKREGEIASKTVLSGEFLDTRSDEGKRLVQKECLADRVTVARFNDAALKGAMADALVARSLDRLTATSFDGVPALTYAEPWPVRLTDRNGSDLSPERIAAQQRKYDEKLGEVARAKMAECVTRTAGTQVRAMLATPAASAAELAALQAVAPSLSGCLPAGQTIGFDRMTLRGALAVAYYRLASAAQPTGAAQ
;
A
#
# COMPACT_ATOMS: atom_id res chain seq x y z
N MET A 1 9.51 82.29 -12.64
CA MET A 1 10.40 82.15 -11.47
C MET A 1 10.25 80.73 -10.93
N LYS A 2 11.34 79.93 -10.94
CA LYS A 2 11.41 78.60 -10.31
C LYS A 2 11.35 78.76 -8.78
N PRO A 3 10.69 77.86 -8.04
CA PRO A 3 11.38 76.76 -7.34
C PRO A 3 10.50 75.48 -7.29
N VAL A 4 10.85 74.30 -6.78
CA VAL A 4 12.08 73.62 -6.33
C VAL A 4 11.70 72.13 -6.37
N VAL A 5 12.61 71.32 -6.89
CA VAL A 5 12.53 69.85 -6.91
C VAL A 5 12.69 69.33 -5.47
N ALA A 6 11.78 68.49 -5.02
CA ALA A 6 11.99 67.63 -3.85
C ALA A 6 11.92 66.16 -4.30
N LEU A 7 13.09 65.58 -4.58
CA LEU A 7 13.27 64.14 -4.72
C LEU A 7 13.01 63.50 -3.34
N LEU A 8 11.92 62.76 -3.21
CA LEU A 8 11.74 61.78 -2.15
C LEU A 8 12.31 60.45 -2.64
N ALA A 9 13.52 60.15 -2.21
CA ALA A 9 14.11 58.82 -2.36
C ALA A 9 13.36 57.84 -1.44
N VAL A 10 12.47 57.03 -2.01
CA VAL A 10 11.89 55.89 -1.32
C VAL A 10 12.92 54.78 -1.32
N ALA A 11 13.62 54.61 -0.20
CA ALA A 11 14.43 53.43 0.06
C ALA A 11 13.49 52.22 0.16
N VAL A 12 13.50 51.37 -0.87
CA VAL A 12 12.89 50.04 -0.79
C VAL A 12 13.75 49.23 0.17
N LEU A 13 13.31 49.15 1.43
CA LEU A 13 13.77 48.14 2.37
C LEU A 13 13.49 46.78 1.75
N ALA A 14 14.55 46.09 1.30
CA ALA A 14 14.51 44.67 1.02
C ALA A 14 14.18 43.96 2.33
N ALA A 15 12.89 43.77 2.59
CA ALA A 15 12.42 42.90 3.66
C ALA A 15 12.99 41.51 3.38
N GLY A 16 13.90 41.07 4.25
CA GLY A 16 14.37 39.69 4.27
C GLY A 16 13.15 38.77 4.27
N GLN A 17 13.11 37.86 3.30
CA GLN A 17 12.03 36.88 3.25
C GLN A 17 12.08 36.05 4.54
N PRO A 18 10.97 35.94 5.29
CA PRO A 18 10.95 35.12 6.48
C PRO A 18 11.22 33.67 6.10
N ALA A 19 12.10 33.01 6.85
CA ALA A 19 12.46 31.60 6.75
C ALA A 19 11.30 30.65 7.16
N ALA A 20 10.05 31.04 6.91
CA ALA A 20 8.85 30.34 7.37
C ALA A 20 7.83 30.25 6.22
N ALA A 21 8.05 29.28 5.34
CA ALA A 21 6.99 28.53 4.64
C ALA A 21 7.63 27.54 3.66
N ARG A 22 8.32 26.51 4.15
CA ARG A 22 8.33 25.24 3.42
C ARG A 22 6.91 24.70 3.50
N GLN A 23 6.03 25.15 2.61
CA GLN A 23 4.80 24.42 2.33
C GLN A 23 5.24 22.98 2.05
N ALA A 24 4.75 22.04 2.86
CA ALA A 24 4.93 20.62 2.60
C ALA A 24 4.31 20.35 1.21
N ARG A 25 5.15 20.35 0.16
CA ARG A 25 4.71 20.03 -1.19
C ARG A 25 4.00 18.68 -1.10
N ALA A 26 2.77 18.60 -1.61
CA ALA A 26 2.13 17.30 -1.80
C ALA A 26 3.12 16.41 -2.56
N ALA A 27 3.46 15.24 -2.01
CA ALA A 27 4.50 14.40 -2.62
C ALA A 27 4.02 13.94 -3.99
N ASP A 28 4.95 13.88 -4.94
CA ASP A 28 4.68 13.40 -6.29
C ASP A 28 4.26 11.91 -6.21
N PRO A 29 3.14 11.50 -6.85
CA PRO A 29 2.76 10.09 -6.92
C PRO A 29 3.88 9.16 -7.41
N ALA A 30 4.77 9.63 -8.30
CA ALA A 30 5.92 8.86 -8.75
C ALA A 30 6.95 8.65 -7.62
N GLU A 31 7.19 9.67 -6.80
CA GLU A 31 8.09 9.61 -5.64
C GLU A 31 7.54 8.65 -4.57
N ILE A 32 6.23 8.71 -4.29
CA ILE A 32 5.55 7.79 -3.36
C ILE A 32 5.74 6.33 -3.81
N ARG A 33 5.55 6.07 -5.11
CA ARG A 33 5.69 4.73 -5.68
C ARG A 33 7.14 4.23 -5.63
N ALA A 34 8.11 5.10 -5.93
CA ALA A 34 9.53 4.78 -5.82
C ALA A 34 9.93 4.49 -4.37
N ALA A 35 9.44 5.28 -3.40
CA ALA A 35 9.69 5.08 -1.98
C ALA A 35 9.12 3.73 -1.48
N LEU A 36 7.91 3.34 -1.89
CA LEU A 36 7.34 2.04 -1.56
C LEU A 36 8.11 0.88 -2.20
N GLY A 37 8.54 1.01 -3.46
CA GLY A 37 9.37 0.00 -4.13
C GLY A 37 10.72 -0.19 -3.43
N PHE A 38 11.37 0.90 -3.02
CA PHE A 38 12.59 0.86 -2.20
C PHE A 38 12.34 0.18 -0.86
N TYR A 39 11.28 0.58 -0.14
CA TYR A 39 10.88 -0.01 1.13
C TYR A 39 10.71 -1.53 1.02
N GLY A 40 9.92 -2.01 0.06
CA GLY A 40 9.66 -3.43 -0.14
C GLY A 40 10.95 -4.21 -0.39
N THR A 41 11.81 -3.70 -1.27
CA THR A 41 13.11 -4.33 -1.59
C THR A 41 14.04 -4.35 -0.38
N CYS A 42 14.13 -3.26 0.38
CA CYS A 42 14.97 -3.15 1.57
C CYS A 42 14.51 -4.12 2.67
N ILE A 43 13.21 -4.15 2.96
CA ILE A 43 12.64 -5.04 3.98
C ILE A 43 12.78 -6.50 3.58
N VAL A 44 12.49 -6.89 2.34
CA VAL A 44 12.64 -8.29 1.91
C VAL A 44 14.10 -8.75 1.93
N LYS A 45 15.05 -7.83 1.72
CA LYS A 45 16.48 -8.12 1.83
C LYS A 45 16.91 -8.34 3.28
N ARG A 46 16.42 -7.53 4.23
CA ARG A 46 16.84 -7.56 5.64
C ARG A 46 16.04 -8.54 6.49
N GLU A 47 14.74 -8.63 6.23
CA GLU A 47 13.71 -9.25 7.07
C GLU A 47 12.82 -10.21 6.24
N GLY A 48 13.41 -10.90 5.26
CA GLY A 48 12.67 -11.66 4.25
C GLY A 48 11.70 -12.71 4.83
N GLU A 49 12.08 -13.40 5.90
CA GLU A 49 11.22 -14.38 6.57
C GLU A 49 10.02 -13.72 7.27
N ILE A 50 10.26 -12.62 7.99
CA ILE A 50 9.19 -11.87 8.66
C ILE A 50 8.25 -11.27 7.61
N ALA A 51 8.80 -10.66 6.56
CA ALA A 51 8.02 -10.12 5.46
C ALA A 51 7.16 -11.19 4.79
N SER A 52 7.73 -12.38 4.53
CA SER A 52 6.99 -13.52 3.97
C SER A 52 5.86 -13.96 4.89
N LYS A 53 6.16 -14.24 6.17
CA LYS A 53 5.16 -14.59 7.19
C LYS A 53 4.03 -13.57 7.27
N THR A 54 4.37 -12.29 7.30
CA THR A 54 3.39 -11.19 7.35
C THR A 54 2.50 -11.17 6.11
N VAL A 55 3.06 -11.27 4.90
CA VAL A 55 2.26 -11.31 3.67
C VAL A 55 1.34 -12.54 3.64
N LEU A 56 1.83 -13.70 4.09
CA LEU A 56 1.07 -14.96 4.12
C LEU A 56 -0.08 -14.98 5.13
N SER A 57 0.09 -14.35 6.30
CA SER A 57 -0.79 -14.49 7.48
C SER A 57 -2.26 -14.12 7.32
N GLY A 58 -2.71 -13.45 6.24
CA GLY A 58 -4.09 -12.95 6.12
C GLY A 58 -4.46 -11.81 7.10
N GLU A 59 -3.64 -11.58 8.12
CA GLU A 59 -3.79 -10.57 9.16
C GLU A 59 -3.45 -9.14 8.68
N PHE A 60 -3.95 -8.14 9.42
CA PHE A 60 -3.49 -6.77 9.29
C PHE A 60 -2.05 -6.63 9.80
N LEU A 61 -1.29 -5.68 9.23
CA LEU A 61 0.07 -5.41 9.67
C LEU A 61 0.04 -4.73 11.05
N ASP A 62 0.48 -5.43 12.10
CA ASP A 62 0.68 -4.83 13.42
C ASP A 62 2.11 -4.29 13.54
N THR A 63 2.31 -3.02 13.21
CA THR A 63 3.59 -2.31 13.33
C THR A 63 4.05 -2.08 14.77
N ARG A 64 3.22 -2.39 15.77
CA ARG A 64 3.55 -2.22 17.21
C ARG A 64 4.15 -3.48 17.83
N SER A 65 3.95 -4.64 17.21
CA SER A 65 4.61 -5.89 17.59
C SER A 65 6.13 -5.82 17.34
N ASP A 66 6.90 -6.69 17.99
CA ASP A 66 8.37 -6.70 17.80
C ASP A 66 8.78 -7.10 16.38
N GLU A 67 8.06 -8.05 15.77
CA GLU A 67 8.21 -8.36 14.33
C GLU A 67 7.80 -7.17 13.46
N GLY A 68 6.69 -6.52 13.78
CA GLY A 68 6.19 -5.36 13.05
C GLY A 68 7.15 -4.16 13.06
N LYS A 69 7.78 -3.86 14.20
CA LYS A 69 8.80 -2.80 14.31
C LYS A 69 9.98 -3.06 13.37
N ARG A 70 10.38 -4.33 13.18
CA ARG A 70 11.42 -4.70 12.22
C ARG A 70 10.99 -4.45 10.78
N LEU A 71 9.69 -4.54 10.47
CA LEU A 71 9.17 -4.23 9.15
C LEU A 71 9.09 -2.72 8.87
N VAL A 72 9.18 -1.87 9.89
CA VAL A 72 9.16 -0.39 9.75
C VAL A 72 10.46 0.25 10.24
N GLN A 73 11.60 -0.41 9.97
CA GLN A 73 12.93 0.09 10.25
C GLN A 73 13.21 1.39 9.47
N LYS A 74 13.79 2.38 10.16
CA LYS A 74 14.04 3.72 9.58
C LYS A 74 14.93 3.66 8.34
N GLU A 75 15.88 2.74 8.30
CA GLU A 75 16.81 2.57 7.17
C GLU A 75 16.11 2.14 5.88
N CYS A 76 14.96 1.47 5.98
CA CYS A 76 14.16 1.07 4.82
C CYS A 76 13.03 2.06 4.50
N LEU A 77 12.77 2.99 5.41
CA LEU A 77 11.78 4.03 5.24
C LEU A 77 12.52 5.27 4.75
N ALA A 78 12.69 5.35 3.43
CA ALA A 78 13.45 6.41 2.77
C ALA A 78 13.17 7.79 3.39
N ASP A 79 14.23 8.59 3.62
CA ASP A 79 14.18 9.95 4.18
C ASP A 79 13.27 10.94 3.39
N ARG A 80 12.69 10.50 2.26
CA ARG A 80 12.03 11.32 1.25
C ARG A 80 10.49 11.31 1.30
N VAL A 81 9.87 10.44 2.10
CA VAL A 81 8.40 10.43 2.27
C VAL A 81 8.07 10.16 3.73
N THR A 82 7.23 11.00 4.35
CA THR A 82 6.70 10.70 5.69
C THR A 82 5.95 9.36 5.65
N VAL A 83 6.51 8.37 6.36
CA VAL A 83 5.95 7.04 6.62
C VAL A 83 4.48 7.08 7.04
N ALA A 84 4.06 8.17 7.67
CA ALA A 84 2.67 8.48 8.01
C ALA A 84 1.68 8.41 6.83
N ARG A 85 2.16 8.39 5.58
CA ARG A 85 1.32 8.23 4.38
C ARG A 85 1.12 6.78 3.94
N PHE A 86 1.92 5.84 4.41
CA PHE A 86 1.76 4.43 4.04
C PHE A 86 0.81 3.75 5.02
N ASN A 87 -0.29 3.23 4.50
CA ASN A 87 -1.16 2.34 5.28
C ASN A 87 -0.64 0.90 5.24
N ASP A 88 -1.19 0.07 6.11
CA ASP A 88 -0.81 -1.33 6.27
C ASP A 88 -0.86 -2.10 4.95
N ALA A 89 -1.90 -1.85 4.14
CA ALA A 89 -2.06 -2.47 2.84
C ALA A 89 -0.95 -2.07 1.84
N ALA A 90 -0.52 -0.80 1.82
CA ALA A 90 0.56 -0.34 0.96
C ALA A 90 1.90 -0.97 1.35
N LEU A 91 2.20 -1.03 2.66
CA LEU A 91 3.41 -1.68 3.17
C LEU A 91 3.39 -3.19 2.85
N LYS A 92 2.28 -3.87 3.10
CA LYS A 92 2.12 -5.30 2.79
C LYS A 92 2.21 -5.57 1.28
N GLY A 93 1.62 -4.71 0.46
CA GLY A 93 1.71 -4.75 -0.99
C GLY A 93 3.13 -4.61 -1.51
N ALA A 94 3.90 -3.67 -0.99
CA ALA A 94 5.30 -3.47 -1.37
C ALA A 94 6.19 -4.65 -0.97
N MET A 95 5.98 -5.22 0.22
CA MET A 95 6.67 -6.45 0.64
C MET A 95 6.34 -7.62 -0.29
N ALA A 96 5.06 -7.81 -0.62
CA ALA A 96 4.62 -8.87 -1.51
C ALA A 96 5.21 -8.73 -2.92
N ASP A 97 5.21 -7.52 -3.48
CA ASP A 97 5.78 -7.26 -4.81
C ASP A 97 7.28 -7.61 -4.85
N ALA A 98 8.03 -7.20 -3.83
CA ALA A 98 9.44 -7.54 -3.71
C ALA A 98 9.70 -9.05 -3.48
N LEU A 99 8.84 -9.73 -2.70
CA LEU A 99 8.93 -11.18 -2.50
C LEU A 99 8.66 -11.96 -3.79
N VAL A 100 7.65 -11.53 -4.57
CA VAL A 100 7.36 -12.09 -5.88
C VAL A 100 8.54 -11.87 -6.80
N ALA A 101 9.01 -10.62 -6.95
CA ALA A 101 10.15 -10.30 -7.81
C ALA A 101 11.40 -11.14 -7.49
N ARG A 102 11.69 -11.35 -6.20
CA ARG A 102 12.80 -12.21 -5.72
C ARG A 102 12.60 -13.70 -6.04
N SER A 103 11.38 -14.14 -6.29
CA SER A 103 11.01 -15.56 -6.40
C SER A 103 10.27 -15.89 -7.69
N LEU A 104 10.33 -15.05 -8.72
CA LEU A 104 9.58 -15.21 -9.98
C LEU A 104 9.94 -16.50 -10.73
N ASP A 105 11.18 -16.96 -10.58
CA ASP A 105 11.70 -18.22 -11.11
C ASP A 105 11.07 -19.45 -10.43
N ARG A 106 10.78 -19.34 -9.13
CA ARG A 106 10.18 -20.41 -8.32
C ARG A 106 8.65 -20.36 -8.29
N LEU A 107 8.05 -19.17 -8.29
CA LEU A 107 6.61 -18.95 -8.30
C LEU A 107 6.12 -18.94 -9.75
N THR A 108 5.90 -20.14 -10.29
CA THR A 108 5.48 -20.35 -11.69
C THR A 108 3.98 -20.63 -11.83
N ALA A 109 3.26 -20.85 -10.73
CA ALA A 109 1.83 -21.11 -10.75
C ALA A 109 1.06 -19.97 -11.43
N THR A 110 0.18 -20.34 -12.36
CA THR A 110 -0.75 -19.45 -13.08
C THR A 110 -2.20 -19.89 -12.99
N SER A 111 -2.48 -21.10 -12.47
CA SER A 111 -3.80 -21.58 -12.06
C SER A 111 -3.78 -21.88 -10.56
N PHE A 112 -4.91 -21.66 -9.91
CA PHE A 112 -5.09 -21.78 -8.47
C PHE A 112 -6.36 -22.57 -8.09
N ASP A 113 -6.89 -23.37 -9.00
CA ASP A 113 -8.16 -24.10 -8.79
C ASP A 113 -8.09 -25.09 -7.62
N GLY A 114 -6.91 -25.66 -7.36
CA GLY A 114 -6.66 -26.54 -6.21
C GLY A 114 -6.29 -25.83 -4.90
N VAL A 115 -6.17 -24.49 -4.90
CA VAL A 115 -5.81 -23.71 -3.71
C VAL A 115 -7.07 -23.26 -2.99
N PRO A 116 -7.28 -23.60 -1.71
CA PRO A 116 -8.41 -23.12 -0.92
C PRO A 116 -8.52 -21.60 -0.91
N ALA A 117 -9.74 -21.08 -0.67
CA ALA A 117 -9.96 -19.64 -0.52
C ALA A 117 -9.03 -19.06 0.56
N LEU A 118 -8.45 -17.89 0.29
CA LEU A 118 -7.58 -17.23 1.26
C LEU A 118 -8.39 -16.75 2.47
N THR A 119 -7.77 -16.82 3.65
CA THR A 119 -8.32 -16.23 4.86
C THR A 119 -8.03 -14.73 4.92
N TYR A 120 -8.92 -13.97 5.55
CA TYR A 120 -8.76 -12.52 5.73
C TYR A 120 -9.18 -12.14 7.13
N ALA A 121 -8.42 -11.24 7.76
CA ALA A 121 -8.82 -10.66 9.03
C ALA A 121 -10.15 -9.91 8.93
N GLU A 122 -10.95 -10.00 9.99
CA GLU A 122 -12.16 -9.19 10.13
C GLU A 122 -11.82 -7.86 10.83
N PRO A 123 -12.35 -6.72 10.35
CA PRO A 123 -12.21 -5.46 11.05
C PRO A 123 -12.79 -5.52 12.47
N TRP A 124 -12.11 -4.89 13.44
CA TRP A 124 -12.61 -4.80 14.81
C TRP A 124 -13.96 -4.09 14.87
N PRO A 125 -14.95 -4.63 15.60
CA PRO A 125 -16.28 -4.05 15.65
C PRO A 125 -16.25 -2.68 16.34
N VAL A 126 -17.11 -1.79 15.86
CA VAL A 126 -17.34 -0.48 16.49
C VAL A 126 -18.02 -0.70 17.84
N ARG A 127 -17.39 -0.22 18.91
CA ARG A 127 -17.96 -0.28 20.26
C ARG A 127 -18.76 0.97 20.56
N LEU A 128 -19.84 0.79 21.31
CA LEU A 128 -20.68 1.87 21.83
C LEU A 128 -20.34 2.23 23.28
N THR A 129 -19.68 1.32 24.00
CA THR A 129 -19.31 1.49 25.41
C THR A 129 -17.80 1.28 25.64
N ASP A 130 -17.28 1.85 26.72
CA ASP A 130 -15.91 1.64 27.19
C ASP A 130 -15.76 0.35 28.02
N ARG A 131 -14.56 0.11 28.58
CA ARG A 131 -14.26 -1.10 29.36
C ARG A 131 -15.06 -1.19 30.67
N ASN A 132 -15.57 -0.07 31.17
CA ASN A 132 -16.35 0.01 32.40
C ASN A 132 -17.87 0.01 32.11
N GLY A 133 -18.27 -0.13 30.84
CA GLY A 133 -19.67 -0.11 30.42
C GLY A 133 -20.27 1.29 30.25
N SER A 134 -19.46 2.36 30.31
CA SER A 134 -19.95 3.72 30.09
C SER A 134 -20.06 4.03 28.60
N ASP A 135 -21.07 4.80 28.20
CA ASP A 135 -21.27 5.20 26.80
C ASP A 135 -20.07 5.99 26.25
N LEU A 136 -19.69 5.68 25.02
CA LEU A 136 -18.67 6.43 24.30
C LEU A 136 -19.27 7.70 23.71
N SER A 137 -18.46 8.77 23.67
CA SER A 137 -18.86 9.99 22.97
C SER A 137 -19.11 9.71 21.48
N PRO A 138 -20.03 10.44 20.82
CA PRO A 138 -20.27 10.31 19.38
C PRO A 138 -19.01 10.45 18.53
N GLU A 139 -18.07 11.30 18.94
CA GLU A 139 -16.78 11.48 18.27
C GLU A 139 -15.93 10.20 18.29
N ARG A 140 -15.87 9.49 19.44
CA ARG A 140 -15.12 8.24 19.58
C ARG A 140 -15.77 7.11 18.79
N ILE A 141 -17.10 7.09 18.70
CA ILE A 141 -17.84 6.13 17.85
C ILE A 141 -17.54 6.42 16.38
N ALA A 142 -17.64 7.68 15.94
CA ALA A 142 -17.34 8.07 14.57
C ALA A 142 -15.87 7.79 14.18
N ALA A 143 -14.91 7.98 15.10
CA ALA A 143 -13.51 7.64 14.85
C ALA A 143 -13.29 6.13 14.69
N GLN A 144 -13.98 5.31 15.48
CA GLN A 144 -13.98 3.85 15.31
C GLN A 144 -14.62 3.46 13.98
N GLN A 145 -15.75 4.06 13.61
CA GLN A 145 -16.43 3.78 12.35
C GLN A 145 -15.51 4.06 11.15
N ARG A 146 -14.81 5.21 11.13
CA ARG A 146 -13.84 5.50 10.05
C ARG A 146 -12.75 4.44 9.92
N LYS A 147 -12.26 3.91 11.05
CA LYS A 147 -11.24 2.85 11.04
C LYS A 147 -11.79 1.49 10.63
N TYR A 148 -13.03 1.19 11.02
CA TYR A 148 -13.75 0.03 10.53
C TYR A 148 -13.92 0.08 9.01
N ASP A 149 -14.41 1.20 8.47
CA ASP A 149 -14.65 1.38 7.04
C ASP A 149 -13.34 1.30 6.22
N GLU A 150 -12.25 1.89 6.73
CA GLU A 150 -10.92 1.80 6.14
C GLU A 150 -10.46 0.34 6.01
N LYS A 151 -10.58 -0.43 7.10
CA LYS A 151 -10.19 -1.85 7.16
C LYS A 151 -11.11 -2.73 6.33
N LEU A 152 -12.41 -2.45 6.31
CA LEU A 152 -13.37 -3.13 5.46
C LEU A 152 -13.01 -2.93 3.97
N GLY A 153 -12.62 -1.71 3.59
CA GLY A 153 -12.12 -1.41 2.24
C GLY A 153 -10.83 -2.15 1.90
N GLU A 154 -9.90 -2.32 2.85
CA GLU A 154 -8.70 -3.15 2.66
C GLU A 154 -9.06 -4.61 2.40
N VAL A 155 -9.97 -5.18 3.18
CA VAL A 155 -10.44 -6.57 3.00
C VAL A 155 -11.15 -6.75 1.66
N ALA A 156 -12.03 -5.82 1.28
CA ALA A 156 -12.73 -5.86 0.00
C ALA A 156 -11.76 -5.84 -1.19
N ARG A 157 -10.74 -4.97 -1.15
CA ARG A 157 -9.67 -4.95 -2.17
C ARG A 157 -8.88 -6.25 -2.20
N ALA A 158 -8.56 -6.82 -1.04
CA ALA A 158 -7.77 -8.04 -0.97
C ALA A 158 -8.55 -9.27 -1.50
N LYS A 159 -9.86 -9.35 -1.27
CA LYS A 159 -10.75 -10.37 -1.84
C LYS A 159 -10.92 -10.19 -3.36
N MET A 160 -11.08 -8.96 -3.82
CA MET A 160 -11.11 -8.66 -5.25
C MET A 160 -9.80 -9.09 -5.93
N ALA A 161 -8.65 -8.77 -5.33
CA ALA A 161 -7.35 -9.16 -5.87
C ALA A 161 -7.15 -10.68 -5.91
N GLU A 162 -7.65 -11.44 -4.92
CA GLU A 162 -7.67 -12.91 -5.00
C GLU A 162 -8.52 -13.39 -6.17
N CYS A 163 -9.76 -12.91 -6.30
CA CYS A 163 -10.64 -13.27 -7.42
C CYS A 163 -9.98 -13.01 -8.77
N VAL A 164 -9.37 -11.83 -8.95
CA VAL A 164 -8.66 -11.48 -10.19
C VAL A 164 -7.47 -12.39 -10.42
N THR A 165 -6.70 -12.70 -9.38
CA THR A 165 -5.51 -13.56 -9.49
C THR A 165 -5.88 -15.01 -9.81
N ARG A 166 -7.02 -15.50 -9.31
CA ARG A 166 -7.58 -16.81 -9.70
C ARG A 166 -8.06 -16.83 -11.14
N THR A 167 -8.70 -15.75 -11.58
CA THR A 167 -9.28 -15.65 -12.93
C THR A 167 -8.23 -15.39 -14.01
N ALA A 168 -7.19 -14.61 -13.69
CA ALA A 168 -6.21 -14.09 -14.63
C ALA A 168 -4.77 -14.27 -14.11
N GLY A 169 -4.46 -15.44 -13.55
CA GLY A 169 -3.17 -15.72 -12.91
C GLY A 169 -1.97 -15.49 -13.84
N THR A 170 -2.08 -15.87 -15.12
CA THR A 170 -1.05 -15.61 -16.14
C THR A 170 -0.80 -14.11 -16.32
N GLN A 171 -1.84 -13.30 -16.47
CA GLN A 171 -1.76 -11.86 -16.68
C GLN A 171 -1.23 -11.14 -15.44
N VAL A 172 -1.68 -11.56 -14.25
CA VAL A 172 -1.19 -11.02 -12.98
C VAL A 172 0.30 -11.32 -12.81
N ARG A 173 0.74 -12.56 -13.04
CA ARG A 173 2.16 -12.93 -12.99
C ARG A 173 3.00 -12.11 -13.99
N ALA A 174 2.52 -11.97 -15.23
CA ALA A 174 3.18 -11.17 -16.25
C ALA A 174 3.30 -9.70 -15.85
N MET A 175 2.25 -9.12 -15.25
CA MET A 175 2.27 -7.76 -14.71
C MET A 175 3.29 -7.62 -13.58
N LEU A 176 3.34 -8.55 -12.64
CA LEU A 176 4.30 -8.53 -11.55
C LEU A 176 5.76 -8.69 -12.03
N ALA A 177 5.98 -9.37 -13.16
CA ALA A 177 7.29 -9.47 -13.80
C ALA A 177 7.78 -8.18 -14.48
N THR A 178 6.91 -7.17 -14.66
CA THR A 178 7.32 -5.88 -15.21
C THR A 178 7.94 -4.97 -14.13
N PRO A 179 8.87 -4.07 -14.50
CA PRO A 179 9.35 -3.04 -13.59
C PRO A 179 8.20 -2.11 -13.16
N ALA A 180 8.07 -1.86 -11.86
CA ALA A 180 7.08 -0.92 -11.34
C ALA A 180 7.26 0.48 -11.93
N ALA A 181 6.16 1.23 -12.10
CA ALA A 181 6.13 2.57 -12.68
C ALA A 181 6.58 2.68 -14.16
N SER A 182 6.74 1.56 -14.87
CA SER A 182 7.19 1.54 -16.28
C SER A 182 6.04 1.60 -17.29
N ALA A 183 6.32 1.87 -18.57
CA ALA A 183 5.31 1.72 -19.61
C ALA A 183 4.84 0.26 -19.76
N ALA A 184 5.74 -0.71 -19.55
CA ALA A 184 5.44 -2.15 -19.63
C ALA A 184 4.41 -2.58 -18.57
N GLU A 185 4.54 -2.06 -17.34
CA GLU A 185 3.54 -2.32 -16.30
C GLU A 185 2.15 -1.78 -16.68
N LEU A 186 2.07 -0.69 -17.47
CA LEU A 186 0.78 -0.09 -17.82
C LEU A 186 0.06 -0.99 -18.81
N ALA A 187 0.79 -1.42 -19.83
CA ALA A 187 0.31 -2.37 -20.83
C ALA A 187 -0.11 -3.70 -20.16
N ALA A 188 0.68 -4.21 -19.21
CA ALA A 188 0.34 -5.43 -18.49
C ALA A 188 -0.91 -5.28 -17.59
N LEU A 189 -1.10 -4.12 -16.95
CA LEU A 189 -2.32 -3.84 -16.17
C LEU A 189 -3.57 -3.73 -17.06
N GLN A 190 -3.45 -3.22 -18.27
CA GLN A 190 -4.56 -3.21 -19.24
C GLN A 190 -5.01 -4.64 -19.58
N ALA A 191 -4.10 -5.62 -19.60
CA ALA A 191 -4.45 -7.02 -19.79
C ALA A 191 -5.16 -7.66 -18.58
N VAL A 192 -4.96 -7.13 -17.36
CA VAL A 192 -5.66 -7.57 -16.15
C VAL A 192 -7.05 -6.94 -16.04
N ALA A 193 -7.23 -5.73 -16.58
CA ALA A 193 -8.44 -4.92 -16.40
C ALA A 193 -9.77 -5.63 -16.71
N PRO A 194 -9.92 -6.47 -17.75
CA PRO A 194 -11.17 -7.18 -18.02
C PRO A 194 -11.64 -8.10 -16.87
N SER A 195 -10.72 -8.60 -16.04
CA SER A 195 -11.07 -9.46 -14.89
C SER A 195 -11.52 -8.67 -13.67
N LEU A 196 -11.26 -7.36 -13.61
CA LEU A 196 -11.64 -6.53 -12.47
C LEU A 196 -13.16 -6.43 -12.34
N SER A 197 -13.88 -6.23 -13.45
CA SER A 197 -15.33 -6.04 -13.44
C SER A 197 -16.09 -7.26 -12.90
N GLY A 198 -15.65 -8.47 -13.23
CA GLY A 198 -16.24 -9.72 -12.72
C GLY A 198 -15.92 -10.01 -11.24
N CYS A 199 -14.92 -9.33 -10.68
CA CYS A 199 -14.44 -9.55 -9.31
C CYS A 199 -14.80 -8.41 -8.34
N LEU A 200 -15.47 -7.37 -8.82
CA LEU A 200 -16.00 -6.32 -7.96
C LEU A 200 -17.32 -6.76 -7.32
N PRO A 201 -17.52 -6.55 -6.02
CA PRO A 201 -18.81 -6.80 -5.39
C PRO A 201 -19.92 -5.96 -6.03
N ALA A 202 -21.11 -6.54 -6.18
CA ALA A 202 -22.26 -5.84 -6.76
C ALA A 202 -22.57 -4.55 -5.99
N GLY A 203 -22.81 -3.46 -6.72
CA GLY A 203 -23.12 -2.15 -6.15
C GLY A 203 -21.95 -1.42 -5.50
N GLN A 204 -20.71 -1.95 -5.58
CA GLN A 204 -19.52 -1.29 -5.04
C GLN A 204 -18.65 -0.70 -6.15
N THR A 205 -18.26 0.56 -5.97
CA THR A 205 -17.18 1.18 -6.75
C THR A 205 -15.93 1.23 -5.89
N ILE A 206 -14.93 0.43 -6.25
CA ILE A 206 -13.62 0.46 -5.58
C ILE A 206 -12.69 1.31 -6.43
N GLY A 207 -12.29 2.48 -5.93
CA GLY A 207 -11.23 3.27 -6.54
C GLY A 207 -9.87 2.62 -6.27
N PHE A 208 -9.07 2.42 -7.31
CA PHE A 208 -7.68 2.01 -7.18
C PHE A 208 -6.82 2.83 -8.13
N ASP A 209 -5.78 3.42 -7.57
CA ASP A 209 -4.64 3.83 -8.38
C ASP A 209 -3.82 2.58 -8.78
N ARG A 210 -2.94 2.81 -9.74
CA ARG A 210 -2.09 1.78 -10.32
C ARG A 210 -1.16 1.09 -9.30
N MET A 211 -0.79 1.78 -8.22
CA MET A 211 0.12 1.28 -7.19
C MET A 211 -0.65 0.40 -6.20
N THR A 212 -1.80 0.87 -5.75
CA THR A 212 -2.74 0.14 -4.90
C THR A 212 -3.16 -1.17 -5.57
N LEU A 213 -3.50 -1.12 -6.86
CA LEU A 213 -3.86 -2.33 -7.62
C LEU A 213 -2.70 -3.33 -7.70
N ARG A 214 -1.49 -2.87 -8.05
CA ARG A 214 -0.30 -3.75 -8.10
C ARG A 214 -0.03 -4.40 -6.74
N GLY A 215 -0.03 -3.62 -5.65
CA GLY A 215 0.23 -4.12 -4.31
C GLY A 215 -0.79 -5.18 -3.88
N ALA A 216 -2.08 -4.95 -4.15
CA ALA A 216 -3.13 -5.92 -3.84
C ALA A 216 -2.97 -7.23 -4.63
N LEU A 217 -2.69 -7.13 -5.94
CA LEU A 217 -2.44 -8.28 -6.80
C LEU A 217 -1.16 -9.03 -6.40
N ALA A 218 -0.11 -8.32 -5.99
CA ALA A 218 1.12 -8.93 -5.49
C ALA A 218 0.88 -9.75 -4.22
N VAL A 219 0.10 -9.23 -3.27
CA VAL A 219 -0.29 -9.97 -2.05
C VAL A 219 -1.07 -11.23 -2.41
N ALA A 220 -2.10 -11.09 -3.26
CA ALA A 220 -2.92 -12.23 -3.68
C ALA A 220 -2.08 -13.29 -4.40
N TYR A 221 -1.26 -12.89 -5.38
CA TYR A 221 -0.40 -13.80 -6.13
C TYR A 221 0.62 -14.49 -5.25
N TYR A 222 1.30 -13.76 -4.36
CA TYR A 222 2.29 -14.37 -3.47
C TYR A 222 1.66 -15.42 -2.55
N ARG A 223 0.48 -15.12 -1.97
CA ARG A 223 -0.24 -16.05 -1.09
C ARG A 223 -0.71 -17.31 -1.84
N LEU A 224 -1.34 -17.13 -2.99
CA LEU A 224 -1.83 -18.25 -3.81
C LEU A 224 -0.69 -19.10 -4.38
N ALA A 225 0.33 -18.46 -4.94
CA ALA A 225 1.48 -19.17 -5.52
C ALA A 225 2.29 -19.91 -4.45
N SER A 226 2.40 -19.36 -3.24
CA SER A 226 3.06 -20.08 -2.12
C SER A 226 2.24 -21.29 -1.66
N ALA A 227 0.91 -21.18 -1.62
CA ALA A 227 0.03 -22.30 -1.27
C ALA A 227 -0.07 -23.37 -2.38
N ALA A 228 0.21 -23.02 -3.64
CA ALA A 228 0.22 -23.94 -4.77
C ALA A 228 1.52 -24.76 -4.89
N GLN A 229 2.59 -24.39 -4.17
CA GLN A 229 3.84 -25.15 -4.22
C GLN A 229 3.62 -26.55 -3.63
N PRO A 230 4.12 -27.62 -4.27
CA PRO A 230 4.12 -28.94 -3.68
C PRO A 230 4.85 -28.88 -2.34
N THR A 231 4.24 -29.44 -1.31
CA THR A 231 4.77 -29.53 0.06
C THR A 231 6.00 -30.44 0.08
N GLY A 232 7.13 -29.91 -0.38
CA GLY A 232 8.41 -30.61 -0.49
C GLY A 232 9.62 -29.68 -0.42
N ALA A 233 9.40 -28.37 -0.21
CA ALA A 233 10.45 -27.36 -0.08
C ALA A 233 10.21 -26.42 1.11
N ALA A 234 9.66 -26.96 2.21
CA ALA A 234 9.58 -26.31 3.51
C ALA A 234 9.62 -27.37 4.62
N GLN A 235 10.82 -27.58 5.16
CA GLN A 235 11.07 -27.97 6.56
C GLN A 235 12.03 -26.93 7.12
#